data_AF-A0A5F1Y8X3-F1
#
_entry.id   AF-A0A5F1Y8X3-F1
#
_cell.length_a   1.000
_cell.length_b   1.000
_cell.length_c   1.000
_cell.angle_alpha   90.00
_cell.angle_beta   90.00
_cell.angle_gamma   90.00
#
_symmetry.space_group_name_H-M   'P 1'
#
loop_
_entity.id
_entity.type
_entity.pdbx_description
1 polymer ?
#
loop_
_entity_poly.entity_id
_entity_poly.type
_entity_poly.pdbx_seq_one_letter_code
_entity_poly.pdbx_strand_id
1 'polypeptide(L)'
;MDPVEKAVHEKRKLEKQDRDLRARERKREERNRKFQEIIESFSGSFFGSKPFLSFRSYCRFFLADYWIFNYTVVGLLSVLGIPTFYVTCVVPEFFHEPVVQFFFYLFPAMVLAEWFRYLNFHRRLKRIGFPIFGYDVLYRHDEFEYYKWFEIEVRISAVKNEAAIRALLESFCIRAKRFFYPHDIESADLRKSWKYGTLSVTGSANSRLILFLLRYLFLRLDQLNRFERSVGSVEVAILSGPVVAEARSNQSYD
;
A
#
# COMPACT_ATOMS: atom_id res chain seq x y z
N MET A 1 -38.42 36.46 -34.49
CA MET A 1 -37.51 36.92 -33.42
C MET A 1 -36.22 37.30 -34.10
N ASP A 2 -35.80 38.55 -33.95
CA ASP A 2 -34.63 39.08 -34.65
C ASP A 2 -33.38 38.32 -34.18
N PRO A 3 -32.48 37.83 -35.06
CA PRO A 3 -31.27 37.09 -34.67
C PRO A 3 -30.40 37.84 -33.64
N VAL A 4 -30.44 39.16 -33.64
CA VAL A 4 -29.75 40.01 -32.64
C VAL A 4 -30.39 39.88 -31.26
N GLU A 5 -31.72 39.86 -31.17
CA GLU A 5 -32.43 39.68 -29.89
C GLU A 5 -32.19 38.29 -29.29
N LYS A 6 -32.10 37.27 -30.14
CA LYS A 6 -31.79 35.90 -29.71
C LYS A 6 -30.37 35.79 -29.12
N ALA A 7 -29.39 36.42 -29.77
CA ALA A 7 -28.01 36.46 -29.28
C ALA A 7 -27.88 37.22 -27.95
N VAL A 8 -28.61 38.33 -27.79
CA VAL A 8 -28.64 39.10 -26.53
C VAL A 8 -29.31 38.27 -25.41
N HIS A 9 -30.35 37.51 -25.73
CA HIS A 9 -31.04 36.68 -24.75
C HIS A 9 -30.17 35.50 -24.29
N GLU A 10 -29.47 34.83 -25.20
CA GLU A 10 -28.53 33.75 -24.88
C GLU A 10 -27.35 34.25 -24.04
N LYS A 11 -26.79 35.42 -24.37
CA LYS A 11 -25.74 36.06 -23.56
C LYS A 11 -26.18 36.32 -22.12
N ARG A 12 -27.39 36.87 -21.92
CA ARG A 12 -27.95 37.10 -20.58
C ARG A 12 -28.20 35.79 -19.81
N LYS A 13 -28.58 34.72 -20.50
CA LYS A 13 -28.80 33.40 -19.89
C LYS A 13 -27.48 32.78 -19.42
N LEU A 14 -26.43 32.89 -20.22
CA LEU A 14 -25.09 32.41 -19.88
C LEU A 14 -24.48 33.20 -18.71
N GLU A 15 -24.62 34.54 -18.70
CA GLU A 15 -24.15 35.37 -17.58
C GLU A 15 -24.86 35.03 -16.26
N LYS A 16 -26.15 34.68 -16.31
CA LYS A 16 -26.90 34.27 -15.11
C LYS A 16 -26.43 32.90 -14.59
N GLN A 17 -26.15 31.95 -15.48
CA GLN A 17 -25.60 30.64 -15.11
C GLN A 17 -24.20 30.76 -14.49
N ASP A 18 -23.35 31.63 -15.02
CA ASP A 18 -22.00 31.82 -14.49
C ASP A 18 -22.02 32.45 -13.08
N ARG A 19 -22.94 33.39 -12.82
CA ARG A 19 -23.15 33.96 -11.47
C ARG A 19 -23.62 32.90 -10.47
N ASP A 20 -24.55 32.04 -10.87
CA ASP A 20 -25.07 30.97 -10.00
C ASP A 20 -24.00 29.90 -9.70
N LEU A 21 -23.12 29.59 -10.66
CA LEU A 21 -21.99 28.68 -10.44
C LEU A 21 -20.99 29.25 -9.43
N ARG A 22 -20.57 30.52 -9.59
CA ARG A 22 -19.67 31.19 -8.65
C ARG A 22 -20.26 31.28 -7.24
N ALA A 23 -21.57 31.50 -7.11
CA ALA A 23 -22.25 31.52 -5.82
C ALA A 23 -22.26 30.13 -5.14
N ARG A 24 -22.38 29.05 -5.92
CA ARG A 24 -22.31 27.67 -5.41
C ARG A 24 -20.90 27.27 -4.99
N GLU A 25 -19.89 27.72 -5.71
CA GLU A 25 -18.48 27.50 -5.36
C GLU A 25 -18.12 28.19 -4.05
N ARG A 26 -18.48 29.47 -3.87
CA ARG A 26 -18.27 30.18 -2.60
C ARG A 26 -18.94 29.50 -1.41
N LYS A 27 -20.17 28.99 -1.59
CA LYS A 27 -20.88 28.22 -0.55
C LYS A 27 -20.22 26.87 -0.24
N ARG A 28 -19.53 26.25 -1.20
CA ARG A 28 -18.75 25.02 -0.97
C ARG A 28 -17.44 25.34 -0.24
N GLU A 29 -16.77 26.42 -0.60
CA GLU A 29 -15.55 26.88 0.07
C GLU A 29 -15.81 27.24 1.55
N GLU A 30 -16.87 27.99 1.84
CA GLU A 30 -17.25 28.29 3.23
C GLU A 30 -17.59 27.04 4.04
N ARG A 31 -18.25 26.06 3.41
CA ARG A 31 -18.61 24.80 4.07
C ARG A 31 -17.38 23.95 4.35
N ASN A 32 -16.44 23.88 3.41
CA ASN A 32 -15.17 23.19 3.57
C ASN A 32 -14.29 23.87 4.63
N ARG A 33 -14.26 25.21 4.66
CA ARG A 33 -13.51 25.96 5.67
C ARG A 33 -14.05 25.72 7.08
N LYS A 34 -15.37 25.75 7.27
CA LYS A 34 -15.99 25.40 8.56
C LYS A 34 -15.72 23.94 8.95
N PHE A 35 -15.70 23.02 7.98
CA PHE A 35 -15.36 21.62 8.24
C PHE A 35 -13.88 21.47 8.65
N GLN A 36 -12.97 22.23 8.04
CA GLN A 36 -11.56 22.29 8.42
C GLN A 36 -11.37 22.88 9.81
N GLU A 37 -12.03 23.98 10.15
CA GLU A 37 -11.99 24.59 11.49
C GLU A 37 -12.52 23.62 12.59
N ILE A 38 -13.54 22.81 12.28
CA ILE A 38 -14.04 21.76 13.18
C ILE A 38 -13.03 20.61 13.35
N ILE A 39 -12.38 20.19 12.26
CA ILE A 39 -11.34 19.15 12.31
C ILE A 39 -10.12 19.65 13.09
N GLU A 40 -9.70 20.90 12.89
CA GLU A 40 -8.56 21.49 13.58
C GLU A 40 -8.83 21.72 15.07
N SER A 41 -10.06 22.11 15.46
CA SER A 41 -10.44 22.23 16.88
C SER A 41 -10.57 20.87 17.58
N PHE A 42 -11.04 19.83 16.90
CA PHE A 42 -11.06 18.46 17.44
C PHE A 42 -9.68 17.79 17.48
N SER A 43 -8.75 18.17 16.61
CA SER A 43 -7.43 17.52 16.49
C SER A 43 -6.28 18.28 17.18
N GLY A 44 -6.40 19.59 17.41
CA GLY A 44 -5.32 20.45 17.90
C GLY A 44 -4.75 20.09 19.28
N SER A 45 -5.56 19.54 20.20
CA SER A 45 -5.07 19.13 21.53
C SER A 45 -4.66 17.66 21.64
N PHE A 46 -5.21 16.77 20.81
CA PHE A 46 -4.94 15.32 20.92
C PHE A 46 -3.73 14.88 20.07
N PHE A 47 -3.49 15.53 18.92
CA PHE A 47 -2.53 15.05 17.92
C PHE A 47 -1.08 15.52 18.12
N GLY A 48 -0.82 16.41 19.08
CA GLY A 48 0.50 17.03 19.31
C GLY A 48 1.25 16.55 20.56
N SER A 49 0.65 15.68 21.39
CA SER A 49 1.30 15.19 22.61
C SER A 49 2.38 14.15 22.28
N LYS A 50 3.51 14.15 23.01
CA LYS A 50 4.57 13.12 22.89
C LYS A 50 4.04 11.68 22.88
N PRO A 51 3.08 11.26 23.73
CA PRO A 51 2.50 9.91 23.66
C PRO A 51 1.67 9.68 22.40
N PHE A 52 1.02 10.71 21.82
CA PHE A 52 0.32 10.57 20.54
C PHE A 52 1.27 10.51 19.35
N LEU A 53 2.40 11.23 19.36
CA LEU A 53 3.43 11.08 18.33
C LEU A 53 4.08 9.70 18.39
N SER A 54 4.33 9.18 19.60
CA SER A 54 4.75 7.80 19.81
C SER A 54 3.67 6.81 19.39
N PHE A 55 2.39 7.03 19.72
CA PHE A 55 1.25 6.20 19.29
C PHE A 55 1.00 6.31 17.79
N ARG A 56 1.22 7.45 17.15
CA ARG A 56 1.10 7.63 15.69
C ARG A 56 2.25 6.97 14.97
N SER A 57 3.47 7.06 15.49
CA SER A 57 4.61 6.30 14.97
C SER A 57 4.44 4.81 15.21
N TYR A 58 3.95 4.40 16.37
CA TYR A 58 3.62 3.02 16.71
C TYR A 58 2.46 2.51 15.86
N CYS A 59 1.38 3.25 15.70
CA CYS A 59 0.29 2.95 14.76
C CYS A 59 0.76 3.02 13.32
N ARG A 60 1.76 3.81 12.95
CA ARG A 60 2.32 3.83 11.59
C ARG A 60 3.25 2.65 11.36
N PHE A 61 3.93 2.16 12.40
CA PHE A 61 4.74 0.94 12.40
C PHE A 61 3.84 -0.29 12.41
N PHE A 62 2.87 -0.34 13.32
CA PHE A 62 1.78 -1.30 13.40
C PHE A 62 0.91 -1.24 12.16
N LEU A 63 0.60 -0.09 11.56
CA LEU A 63 -0.09 0.01 10.26
C LEU A 63 0.81 -0.38 9.09
N ALA A 64 2.14 -0.21 9.19
CA ALA A 64 3.09 -0.70 8.20
C ALA A 64 3.33 -2.22 8.32
N ASP A 65 3.14 -2.78 9.51
CA ASP A 65 3.15 -4.22 9.80
C ASP A 65 1.76 -4.85 9.57
N TYR A 66 0.66 -4.11 9.76
CA TYR A 66 -0.73 -4.46 9.48
C TYR A 66 -1.08 -4.28 8.00
N TRP A 67 -0.42 -3.36 7.28
CA TRP A 67 -0.48 -3.32 5.81
C TRP A 67 0.17 -4.56 5.19
N ILE A 68 1.04 -5.21 5.95
CA ILE A 68 1.88 -6.31 5.50
C ILE A 68 1.87 -7.44 6.52
N PHE A 69 0.67 -7.94 6.83
CA PHE A 69 0.54 -9.18 7.57
C PHE A 69 1.33 -10.28 6.87
N ASN A 70 2.40 -10.68 7.54
CA ASN A 70 3.06 -11.94 7.32
C ASN A 70 2.29 -13.02 8.10
N TYR A 71 2.35 -14.27 7.65
CA TYR A 71 1.77 -15.41 8.38
C TYR A 71 2.29 -15.49 9.82
N THR A 72 3.48 -14.93 10.09
CA THR A 72 4.07 -14.81 11.43
C THR A 72 3.29 -13.89 12.36
N VAL A 73 2.78 -12.75 11.89
CA VAL A 73 1.99 -11.81 12.73
C VAL A 73 0.60 -12.38 12.98
N VAL A 74 -0.04 -12.97 11.96
CA VAL A 74 -1.27 -13.77 12.13
C VAL A 74 -1.02 -14.91 13.12
N GLY A 75 0.11 -15.60 13.02
CA GLY A 75 0.50 -16.68 13.92
C GLY A 75 0.66 -16.21 15.36
N LEU A 76 1.39 -15.13 15.60
CA LEU A 76 1.59 -14.54 16.94
C LEU A 76 0.27 -14.08 17.55
N LEU A 77 -0.59 -13.47 16.74
CA LEU A 77 -1.93 -13.06 17.15
C LEU A 77 -2.89 -14.25 17.35
N SER A 78 -2.68 -15.35 16.63
CA SER A 78 -3.41 -16.61 16.87
C SER A 78 -2.97 -17.25 18.17
N VAL A 79 -1.66 -17.22 18.47
CA VAL A 79 -1.10 -17.69 19.74
C VAL A 79 -1.61 -16.87 20.93
N LEU A 80 -1.91 -15.58 20.76
CA LEU A 80 -2.51 -14.75 21.81
C LEU A 80 -4.05 -14.81 21.82
N GLY A 81 -4.67 -14.81 20.65
CA GLY A 81 -6.13 -14.78 20.46
C GLY A 81 -6.82 -16.09 20.80
N ILE A 82 -6.26 -17.24 20.41
CA ILE A 82 -6.85 -18.57 20.66
C ILE A 82 -6.95 -18.87 22.17
N PRO A 83 -5.92 -18.64 23.00
CA PRO A 83 -6.06 -18.79 24.45
C PRO A 83 -7.07 -17.82 25.06
N THR A 84 -7.12 -16.58 24.55
CA THR A 84 -8.09 -15.58 25.06
C THR A 84 -9.53 -15.99 24.73
N PHE A 85 -9.75 -16.55 23.53
CA PHE A 85 -11.02 -17.13 23.10
C PHE A 85 -11.39 -18.38 23.90
N TYR A 86 -10.42 -19.26 24.16
CA TYR A 86 -10.62 -20.45 24.97
C TYR A 86 -10.98 -20.11 26.43
N VAL A 87 -10.25 -19.18 27.06
CA VAL A 87 -10.50 -18.74 28.44
C VAL A 87 -11.87 -18.08 28.56
N THR A 88 -12.28 -17.27 27.59
CA THR A 88 -13.62 -16.65 27.58
C THR A 88 -14.75 -17.64 27.35
N CYS A 89 -14.51 -18.74 26.61
CA CYS A 89 -15.49 -19.83 26.47
C CYS A 89 -15.60 -20.71 27.74
N VAL A 90 -14.50 -20.90 28.47
CA VAL A 90 -14.46 -21.76 29.67
C VAL A 90 -14.88 -21.01 30.94
N VAL A 91 -14.55 -19.72 31.05
CA VAL A 91 -14.92 -18.86 32.19
C VAL A 91 -15.52 -17.55 31.65
N PRO A 92 -16.84 -17.52 31.41
CA PRO A 92 -17.52 -16.38 30.79
C PRO A 92 -17.36 -15.06 31.56
N GLU A 93 -17.15 -15.13 32.87
CA GLU A 93 -16.99 -13.96 33.75
C GLU A 93 -15.77 -13.10 33.38
N PHE A 94 -14.70 -13.71 32.84
CA PHE A 94 -13.52 -12.97 32.35
C PHE A 94 -13.83 -12.11 31.13
N PHE A 95 -14.94 -12.34 30.43
CA PHE A 95 -15.35 -11.48 29.33
C PHE A 95 -15.77 -10.09 29.80
N HIS A 96 -16.00 -9.85 31.09
CA HIS A 96 -16.30 -8.50 31.58
C HIS A 96 -15.07 -7.59 31.67
N GLU A 97 -13.86 -8.16 31.63
CA GLU A 97 -12.62 -7.38 31.63
C GLU A 97 -12.41 -6.67 30.28
N PRO A 98 -12.25 -5.34 30.26
CA PRO A 98 -12.14 -4.56 29.02
C PRO A 98 -10.93 -4.96 28.16
N VAL A 99 -9.85 -5.42 28.79
CA VAL A 99 -8.64 -5.91 28.09
C VAL A 99 -8.96 -7.19 27.32
N VAL A 100 -9.71 -8.11 27.94
CA VAL A 100 -10.10 -9.39 27.34
C VAL A 100 -11.05 -9.16 26.16
N GLN A 101 -12.05 -8.27 26.32
CA GLN A 101 -12.95 -7.88 25.23
C GLN A 101 -12.20 -7.27 24.05
N PHE A 102 -11.22 -6.39 24.31
CA PHE A 102 -10.41 -5.78 23.28
C PHE A 102 -9.69 -6.83 22.43
N PHE A 103 -8.96 -7.77 23.06
CA PHE A 103 -8.26 -8.82 22.33
C PHE A 103 -9.21 -9.81 21.64
N PHE A 104 -10.35 -10.12 22.28
CA PHE A 104 -11.38 -10.99 21.73
C PHE A 104 -11.99 -10.45 20.43
N TYR A 105 -12.27 -9.15 20.35
CA TYR A 105 -12.81 -8.52 19.13
C TYR A 105 -11.71 -8.16 18.11
N LEU A 106 -10.52 -7.81 18.58
CA LEU A 106 -9.40 -7.46 17.73
C LEU A 106 -9.00 -8.64 16.84
N PHE A 107 -8.92 -9.85 17.39
CA PHE A 107 -8.51 -11.04 16.64
C PHE A 107 -9.37 -11.31 15.38
N PRO A 108 -10.71 -11.50 15.47
CA PRO A 108 -11.55 -11.71 14.30
C PRO A 108 -11.59 -10.50 13.37
N ALA A 109 -11.51 -9.27 13.88
CA ALA A 109 -11.43 -8.07 13.04
C ALA A 109 -10.16 -8.07 12.16
N MET A 110 -9.02 -8.47 12.73
CA MET A 110 -7.76 -8.57 12.00
C MET A 110 -7.75 -9.71 10.98
N VAL A 111 -8.28 -10.89 11.35
CA VAL A 111 -8.43 -12.02 10.41
C VAL A 111 -9.34 -11.63 9.24
N LEU A 112 -10.45 -10.93 9.49
CA LEU A 112 -11.34 -10.43 8.45
C LEU A 112 -10.66 -9.40 7.56
N ALA A 113 -9.90 -8.46 8.13
CA ALA A 113 -9.17 -7.46 7.36
C ALA A 113 -8.16 -8.12 6.40
N GLU A 114 -7.46 -9.16 6.87
CA GLU A 114 -6.56 -9.96 6.04
C GLU A 114 -7.28 -10.73 4.94
N TRP A 115 -8.40 -11.34 5.27
CA TRP A 115 -9.26 -12.01 4.30
C TRP A 115 -9.69 -11.04 3.18
N PHE A 116 -10.17 -9.85 3.55
CA PHE A 116 -10.53 -8.81 2.58
C PHE A 116 -9.34 -8.34 1.75
N ARG A 117 -8.15 -8.20 2.35
CA ARG A 117 -6.93 -7.81 1.66
C ARG A 117 -6.50 -8.87 0.64
N TYR A 118 -6.45 -10.13 1.04
CA TYR A 118 -6.15 -11.27 0.19
C TYR A 118 -7.12 -11.36 -0.98
N LEU A 119 -8.43 -11.30 -0.70
CA LEU A 119 -9.46 -11.30 -1.74
C LEU A 119 -9.31 -10.11 -2.69
N ASN A 120 -9.06 -8.91 -2.18
CA ASN A 120 -8.88 -7.73 -3.03
C ASN A 120 -7.62 -7.82 -3.90
N PHE A 121 -6.52 -8.34 -3.36
CA PHE A 121 -5.29 -8.54 -4.12
C PHE A 121 -5.50 -9.58 -5.23
N HIS A 122 -6.09 -10.73 -4.89
CA HIS A 122 -6.32 -11.80 -5.85
C HIS A 122 -7.37 -11.42 -6.92
N ARG A 123 -8.44 -10.73 -6.53
CA ARG A 123 -9.41 -10.14 -7.47
C ARG A 123 -8.77 -9.12 -8.40
N ARG A 124 -7.81 -8.33 -7.91
CA ARG A 124 -7.09 -7.35 -8.74
C ARG A 124 -6.12 -8.03 -9.69
N LEU A 125 -5.35 -9.03 -9.24
CA LEU A 125 -4.51 -9.85 -10.11
C LEU A 125 -5.31 -10.45 -11.27
N LYS A 126 -6.50 -10.99 -10.99
CA LYS A 126 -7.42 -11.52 -12.02
C LYS A 126 -7.94 -10.48 -13.02
N ARG A 127 -7.85 -9.18 -12.71
CA ARG A 127 -8.32 -8.08 -13.56
C ARG A 127 -7.20 -7.42 -14.37
N ILE A 128 -5.96 -7.86 -14.21
CA ILE A 128 -4.82 -7.32 -14.96
C ILE A 128 -4.94 -7.78 -16.41
N GLY A 129 -4.72 -6.86 -17.35
CA GLY A 129 -4.89 -7.10 -18.78
C GLY A 129 -3.79 -7.93 -19.45
N PHE A 130 -2.89 -8.55 -18.68
CA PHE A 130 -1.77 -9.37 -19.16
C PHE A 130 -1.47 -10.52 -18.19
N PRO A 131 -0.96 -11.65 -18.67
CA PRO A 131 -0.56 -12.77 -17.82
C PRO A 131 0.66 -12.44 -16.94
N ILE A 132 0.62 -12.92 -15.70
CA ILE A 132 1.72 -12.82 -14.72
C ILE A 132 2.09 -14.24 -14.29
N PHE A 133 3.37 -14.61 -14.45
CA PHE A 133 3.90 -15.94 -14.15
C PHE A 133 4.88 -15.89 -12.96
N GLY A 134 4.97 -16.99 -12.22
CA GLY A 134 5.96 -17.19 -11.14
C GLY A 134 5.73 -16.39 -9.85
N TYR A 135 4.69 -15.54 -9.81
CA TYR A 135 4.35 -14.79 -8.59
C TYR A 135 3.88 -15.71 -7.46
N ASP A 136 3.30 -16.87 -7.78
CA ASP A 136 2.78 -17.87 -6.86
C ASP A 136 3.89 -18.66 -6.17
N VAL A 137 5.02 -18.86 -6.87
CA VAL A 137 6.24 -19.48 -6.32
C VAL A 137 6.75 -18.68 -5.13
N LEU A 138 6.69 -17.34 -5.19
CA LEU A 138 7.04 -16.47 -4.06
C LEU A 138 6.13 -16.69 -2.83
N TYR A 139 4.86 -17.03 -3.03
CA TYR A 139 3.91 -17.24 -1.94
C TYR A 139 4.02 -18.62 -1.29
N ARG A 140 4.47 -19.61 -2.06
CA ARG A 140 4.53 -21.02 -1.63
C ARG A 140 5.92 -21.46 -1.19
N HIS A 141 6.91 -20.60 -1.28
CA HIS A 141 8.28 -20.95 -0.91
C HIS A 141 8.40 -21.01 0.61
N ASP A 142 8.68 -22.20 1.14
CA ASP A 142 8.68 -22.50 2.58
C ASP A 142 9.64 -21.59 3.38
N GLU A 143 10.74 -21.19 2.75
CA GLU A 143 11.76 -20.33 3.35
C GLU A 143 11.51 -18.83 3.15
N PHE A 144 10.37 -18.41 2.58
CA PHE A 144 10.06 -17.01 2.33
C PHE A 144 9.61 -16.29 3.61
N GLU A 145 10.50 -16.28 4.59
CA GLU A 145 10.26 -15.77 5.94
C GLU A 145 10.66 -14.29 6.07
N TYR A 146 10.31 -13.69 7.20
CA TYR A 146 10.51 -12.26 7.47
C TYR A 146 11.98 -11.82 7.39
N TYR A 147 12.90 -12.62 7.94
CA TYR A 147 14.33 -12.30 8.03
C TYR A 147 15.16 -12.82 6.84
N LYS A 148 14.52 -13.56 5.92
CA LYS A 148 15.18 -14.19 4.78
C LYS A 148 14.97 -13.34 3.54
N TRP A 149 16.07 -12.88 2.97
CA TRP A 149 16.08 -12.07 1.76
C TRP A 149 16.43 -12.91 0.55
N PHE A 150 15.69 -12.71 -0.52
CA PHE A 150 15.89 -13.39 -1.80
C PHE A 150 16.21 -12.36 -2.86
N GLU A 151 17.10 -12.69 -3.78
CA GLU A 151 17.27 -11.95 -5.01
C GLU A 151 16.15 -12.34 -5.97
N ILE A 152 15.39 -11.35 -6.42
CA ILE A 152 14.22 -11.53 -7.24
C ILE A 152 14.42 -10.78 -8.55
N GLU A 153 14.03 -11.41 -9.64
CA GLU A 153 13.95 -10.80 -10.96
C GLU A 153 12.50 -10.70 -11.40
N VAL A 154 12.15 -9.55 -11.96
CA VAL A 154 10.89 -9.35 -12.68
C VAL A 154 11.23 -9.02 -14.11
N ARG A 155 10.82 -9.87 -15.05
CA ARG A 155 10.99 -9.68 -16.49
C ARG A 155 9.65 -9.28 -17.11
N ILE A 156 9.67 -8.32 -18.02
CA ILE A 156 8.49 -7.83 -18.71
C ILE A 156 8.66 -8.11 -20.20
N SER A 157 7.71 -8.83 -20.79
CA SER A 157 7.61 -8.92 -22.24
C SER A 157 6.88 -7.67 -22.74
N ALA A 158 7.58 -6.83 -23.49
CA ALA A 158 7.00 -5.65 -24.13
C ALA A 158 6.42 -6.00 -25.50
N VAL A 159 5.25 -5.46 -25.81
CA VAL A 159 4.62 -5.51 -27.13
C VAL A 159 4.77 -4.16 -27.83
N LYS A 160 4.65 -3.05 -27.08
CA LYS A 160 4.81 -1.66 -27.52
C LYS A 160 5.35 -0.79 -26.39
N ASN A 161 5.77 0.44 -26.71
CA ASN A 161 6.18 1.46 -25.74
C ASN A 161 7.22 1.00 -24.70
N GLU A 162 8.30 0.38 -25.18
CA GLU A 162 9.41 -0.05 -24.32
C GLU A 162 9.98 1.09 -23.48
N ALA A 163 10.03 2.31 -24.02
CA ALA A 163 10.48 3.49 -23.30
C ALA A 163 9.61 3.81 -22.06
N ALA A 164 8.28 3.67 -22.17
CA ALA A 164 7.37 3.90 -21.06
C ALA A 164 7.49 2.80 -20.00
N ILE A 165 7.66 1.55 -20.43
CA ILE A 165 7.90 0.42 -19.53
C ILE A 165 9.21 0.65 -18.77
N ARG A 166 10.29 1.05 -19.46
CA ARG A 166 11.58 1.36 -18.85
C ARG A 166 11.48 2.49 -17.81
N ALA A 167 10.74 3.56 -18.11
CA ALA A 167 10.49 4.64 -17.15
C ALA A 167 9.70 4.17 -15.91
N LEU A 168 8.76 3.24 -16.07
CA LEU A 168 8.06 2.61 -14.95
C LEU A 168 8.99 1.74 -14.10
N LEU A 169 9.90 0.98 -14.72
CA LEU A 169 10.90 0.18 -14.02
C LEU A 169 11.88 1.07 -13.24
N GLU A 170 12.32 2.18 -13.84
CA GLU A 170 13.16 3.16 -13.16
C GLU A 170 12.43 3.81 -11.98
N SER A 171 11.19 4.25 -12.17
CA SER A 171 10.34 4.77 -11.09
C SER A 171 10.17 3.74 -9.95
N PHE A 172 10.03 2.47 -10.31
CA PHE A 172 9.97 1.37 -9.36
C PHE A 172 11.28 1.24 -8.56
N CYS A 173 12.45 1.25 -9.20
CA CYS A 173 13.75 1.19 -8.52
C CYS A 173 13.97 2.36 -7.56
N ILE A 174 13.64 3.59 -7.97
CA ILE A 174 13.73 4.79 -7.11
C ILE A 174 12.85 4.63 -5.88
N ARG A 175 11.62 4.16 -6.07
CA ARG A 175 10.67 3.94 -4.99
C ARG A 175 11.16 2.84 -4.04
N ALA A 176 11.61 1.71 -4.58
CA ALA A 176 12.18 0.62 -3.80
C ALA A 176 13.40 1.08 -2.98
N LYS A 177 14.29 1.88 -3.57
CA LYS A 177 15.44 2.47 -2.88
C LYS A 177 15.01 3.28 -1.66
N ARG A 178 14.05 4.20 -1.85
CA ARG A 178 13.55 5.10 -0.78
C ARG A 178 12.86 4.38 0.37
N PHE A 179 12.18 3.27 0.10
CA PHE A 179 11.44 2.57 1.15
C PHE A 179 12.29 1.59 1.95
N PHE A 180 13.37 1.03 1.39
CA PHE A 180 13.96 -0.21 1.91
C PHE A 180 15.47 -0.19 2.18
N TYR A 181 16.21 0.74 1.57
CA TYR A 181 17.65 0.84 1.79
C TYR A 181 17.90 2.07 2.66
N PRO A 182 18.68 1.94 3.74
CA PRO A 182 19.09 3.09 4.53
C PRO A 182 19.83 4.08 3.61
N HIS A 183 19.56 5.37 3.80
CA HIS A 183 20.13 6.42 2.96
C HIS A 183 21.66 6.54 3.12
N ASP A 184 22.19 6.09 4.26
CA ASP A 184 23.61 6.16 4.62
C ASP A 184 24.07 4.85 5.28
N ILE A 185 24.61 3.88 4.52
CA ILE A 185 25.46 2.82 5.10
C ILE A 185 26.54 2.41 4.10
N GLU A 186 27.78 2.80 4.37
CA GLU A 186 29.03 2.37 3.71
C GLU A 186 29.50 0.97 4.14
N SER A 187 28.73 0.20 4.91
CA SER A 187 29.16 -1.10 5.42
C SER A 187 28.27 -2.28 5.00
N ALA A 188 28.87 -3.20 4.23
CA ALA A 188 28.53 -4.62 4.14
C ALA A 188 27.04 -5.02 4.13
N ASP A 189 26.18 -4.27 3.44
CA ASP A 189 24.78 -4.66 3.29
C ASP A 189 24.69 -5.83 2.29
N LEU A 190 24.33 -7.01 2.79
CA LEU A 190 24.11 -8.22 1.97
C LEU A 190 22.92 -8.07 1.01
N ARG A 191 22.08 -7.03 1.21
CA ARG A 191 20.89 -6.75 0.39
C ARG A 191 21.30 -6.04 -0.91
N LYS A 192 21.01 -6.63 -2.05
CA LYS A 192 21.21 -6.01 -3.37
C LYS A 192 20.14 -4.96 -3.63
N SER A 193 20.55 -3.74 -3.95
CA SER A 193 19.64 -2.66 -4.38
C SER A 193 18.94 -3.01 -5.69
N TRP A 194 17.69 -2.56 -5.83
CA TRP A 194 16.92 -2.78 -7.05
C TRP A 194 17.53 -2.01 -8.22
N LYS A 195 17.90 -2.74 -9.27
CA LYS A 195 18.43 -2.20 -10.52
C LYS A 195 17.48 -2.54 -11.66
N TYR A 196 17.33 -1.62 -12.60
CA TYR A 196 16.56 -1.83 -13.81
C TYR A 196 17.48 -2.14 -14.98
N GLY A 197 17.12 -3.14 -15.78
CA GLY A 197 17.65 -3.39 -17.11
C GLY A 197 16.75 -2.79 -18.19
N THR A 198 16.80 -3.32 -19.41
CA THR A 198 15.98 -2.84 -20.53
C THR A 198 14.49 -3.10 -20.29
N LEU A 199 14.14 -4.33 -19.90
CA LEU A 199 12.76 -4.76 -19.61
C LEU A 199 12.70 -5.67 -18.37
N SER A 200 13.66 -5.54 -17.47
CA SER A 200 13.72 -6.31 -16.24
C SER A 200 14.11 -5.45 -15.05
N VAL A 201 13.75 -5.89 -13.85
CA VAL A 201 14.28 -5.35 -12.59
C VAL A 201 14.76 -6.48 -11.70
N THR A 202 15.93 -6.30 -11.11
CA THR A 202 16.53 -7.27 -10.18
C THR A 202 16.83 -6.59 -8.87
N GLY A 203 16.56 -7.26 -7.75
CA GLY A 203 16.88 -6.73 -6.43
C GLY A 203 16.53 -7.69 -5.31
N SER A 204 17.03 -7.40 -4.12
CA SER A 204 16.70 -8.19 -2.94
C SER A 204 15.35 -7.77 -2.36
N ALA A 205 14.52 -8.76 -2.03
CA ALA A 205 13.31 -8.57 -1.26
C ALA A 205 12.99 -9.81 -0.41
N ASN A 206 12.24 -9.60 0.67
CA ASN A 206 11.65 -10.65 1.49
C ASN A 206 10.12 -10.69 1.27
N SER A 207 9.45 -11.57 2.00
CA SER A 207 7.98 -11.72 1.99
C SER A 207 7.19 -10.45 2.20
N ARG A 208 7.68 -9.56 3.06
CA ARG A 208 7.04 -8.27 3.33
C ARG A 208 7.14 -7.34 2.11
N LEU A 209 8.31 -7.25 1.51
CA LEU A 209 8.61 -6.22 0.53
C LEU A 209 8.11 -6.53 -0.86
N ILE A 210 8.22 -7.79 -1.27
CA ILE A 210 7.95 -8.15 -2.65
C ILE A 210 6.49 -7.91 -3.03
N LEU A 211 5.55 -8.15 -2.11
CA LEU A 211 4.12 -7.98 -2.39
C LEU A 211 3.73 -6.53 -2.60
N PHE A 212 4.29 -5.64 -1.77
CA PHE A 212 4.04 -4.21 -1.90
C PHE A 212 4.64 -3.65 -3.18
N LEU A 213 5.88 -4.05 -3.47
CA LEU A 213 6.63 -3.63 -4.65
C LEU A 213 5.98 -4.12 -5.94
N LEU A 214 5.75 -5.43 -6.06
CA LEU A 214 5.12 -6.02 -7.25
C LEU A 214 3.73 -5.45 -7.47
N ARG A 215 2.94 -5.24 -6.41
CA ARG A 215 1.63 -4.58 -6.53
C ARG A 215 1.74 -3.18 -7.15
N TYR A 216 2.71 -2.37 -6.70
CA TYR A 216 2.92 -1.04 -7.27
C TYR A 216 3.26 -1.13 -8.75
N LEU A 217 4.20 -2.02 -9.11
CA LEU A 217 4.63 -2.22 -10.48
C LEU A 217 3.48 -2.69 -11.38
N PHE A 218 2.77 -3.75 -10.99
CA PHE A 218 1.69 -4.35 -11.75
C PHE A 218 0.53 -3.37 -11.98
N LEU A 219 0.19 -2.54 -10.99
CA LEU A 219 -0.87 -1.53 -11.16
C LEU A 219 -0.48 -0.46 -12.18
N ARG A 220 0.79 -0.05 -12.20
CA ARG A 220 1.28 0.94 -13.18
C ARG A 220 1.37 0.35 -14.58
N LEU A 221 1.84 -0.90 -14.69
CA LEU A 221 1.86 -1.62 -15.95
C LEU A 221 0.44 -1.86 -16.49
N ASP A 222 -0.52 -2.21 -15.63
CA ASP A 222 -1.93 -2.39 -16.04
C ASP A 222 -2.56 -1.07 -16.49
N GLN A 223 -2.26 0.05 -15.82
CA GLN A 223 -2.67 1.38 -16.28
C GLN A 223 -2.12 1.70 -17.67
N LEU A 224 -0.83 1.43 -17.91
CA LEU A 224 -0.21 1.60 -19.23
C LEU A 224 -0.88 0.68 -20.26
N ASN A 225 -1.08 -0.61 -19.92
CA ASN A 225 -1.62 -1.61 -20.83
C ASN A 225 -3.09 -1.36 -21.21
N ARG A 226 -3.86 -0.74 -20.32
CA ARG A 226 -5.25 -0.31 -20.59
C ARG A 226 -5.30 0.91 -21.51
N PHE A 227 -4.33 1.80 -21.42
CA PHE A 227 -4.22 2.95 -22.33
C PHE A 227 -3.78 2.49 -23.72
N GLU A 228 -2.75 1.65 -23.77
CA GLU A 228 -2.26 1.03 -24.99
C GLU A 228 -1.68 -0.34 -24.66
N ARG A 229 -2.06 -1.38 -25.43
CA ARG A 229 -1.59 -2.77 -25.23
C ARG A 229 -0.07 -2.89 -25.43
N SER A 230 0.66 -2.53 -24.39
CA SER A 230 2.12 -2.36 -24.36
C SER A 230 2.81 -3.53 -23.68
N VAL A 231 2.09 -4.29 -22.84
CA VAL A 231 2.65 -5.39 -22.03
C VAL A 231 2.08 -6.71 -22.52
N GLY A 232 2.97 -7.64 -22.87
CA GLY A 232 2.64 -9.00 -23.31
C GLY A 232 2.49 -9.96 -22.13
N SER A 233 3.48 -9.98 -21.25
CA SER A 233 3.49 -10.80 -20.03
C SER A 233 4.47 -10.25 -19.00
N VAL A 234 4.32 -10.68 -17.75
CA VAL A 234 5.29 -10.42 -16.68
C VAL A 234 5.68 -11.74 -16.04
N GLU A 235 6.97 -11.98 -15.89
CA GLU A 235 7.54 -13.16 -15.25
C GLU A 235 8.27 -12.74 -13.98
N VAL A 236 8.04 -13.45 -12.88
CA VAL A 236 8.69 -13.23 -11.61
C VAL A 236 9.47 -14.48 -11.22
N ALA A 237 10.77 -14.34 -10.98
CA ALA A 237 11.65 -15.45 -10.66
C ALA A 237 12.51 -15.14 -9.42
N ILE A 238 12.78 -16.16 -8.61
CA ILE A 238 13.81 -16.12 -7.56
C ILE A 238 15.14 -16.48 -8.22
N LEU A 239 16.13 -15.62 -8.11
CA LEU A 239 17.48 -15.84 -8.65
C LEU A 239 18.41 -16.48 -7.64
N SER A 240 18.36 -16.04 -6.38
CA SER A 240 19.26 -16.52 -5.32
C SER A 240 18.70 -16.23 -3.92
N GLY A 241 19.27 -16.88 -2.89
CA GLY A 241 18.83 -16.78 -1.49
C GLY A 241 18.40 -18.14 -0.90
N PRO A 242 17.96 -18.19 0.36
CA PRO A 242 17.83 -17.06 1.28
C PRO A 242 19.18 -16.58 1.84
N VAL A 243 19.32 -15.26 1.97
CA VAL A 243 20.34 -14.64 2.82
C VAL A 243 19.67 -14.16 4.10
N VAL A 244 20.14 -14.64 5.25
CA VAL A 244 19.67 -14.17 6.55
C VAL A 244 20.35 -12.83 6.81
N ALA A 245 19.57 -11.76 6.81
CA ALA A 245 20.03 -10.45 7.23
C ALA A 245 19.32 -10.08 8.53
N GLU A 246 20.09 -9.78 9.59
CA GLU A 246 19.53 -9.23 10.82
C GLU A 246 18.73 -7.97 10.49
N ALA A 247 17.54 -7.86 11.07
CA ALA A 247 16.72 -6.65 10.98
C ALA A 247 17.39 -5.54 11.81
N ARG A 248 18.48 -4.95 11.30
CA ARG A 248 18.94 -3.66 11.81
C ARG A 248 17.82 -2.68 11.51
N SER A 249 17.13 -2.23 12.55
CA SER A 249 16.18 -1.14 12.48
C SER A 249 16.85 0.03 11.75
N ASN A 250 16.16 0.63 10.79
CA ASN A 250 16.58 1.82 10.04
C ASN A 250 16.73 3.09 10.93
N GLN A 251 17.22 2.95 12.16
CA GLN A 251 17.38 4.01 13.14
C GLN A 251 18.74 3.82 13.83
N SER A 252 19.81 4.25 13.16
CA SER A 252 20.87 4.94 13.90
C SER A 252 20.32 6.32 14.23
N TYR A 253 19.87 6.50 15.47
CA TYR A 253 19.79 7.84 16.04
C TYR A 253 21.21 8.16 16.53
N ASP A 254 21.91 8.97 15.77
CA ASP A 254 22.86 9.95 16.31
C ASP A 254 22.39 11.34 15.85
#